data_AF-A0A1G6P3C9-F1
#
_entry.id   AF-A0A1G6P3C9-F1
#
_cell.length_a   1.000
_cell.length_b   1.000
_cell.length_c   1.000
_cell.angle_alpha   90.00
_cell.angle_beta   90.00
_cell.angle_gamma   90.00
#
_symmetry.space_group_name_H-M   'P 1'
#
loop_
_entity.id
_entity.type
_entity.pdbx_description
1 polymer ?
#
loop_
_entity_poly.entity_id
_entity_poly.type
_entity_poly.pdbx_seq_one_letter_code
_entity_poly.pdbx_strand_id
1 'polypeptide(L)' 'MNLIEHMQPLPTELLLAMALGEVDMEAVAARVMMQRGLDKQGRWVGFERAAKEWQDIGGA' A
#
# COMPACT_ATOMS: atom_id res chain seq x y z
N MET A 1 -3.81 8.01 22.20
CA MET A 1 -2.80 7.22 21.48
C MET A 1 -2.04 8.16 20.58
N ASN A 2 -0.74 8.33 20.80
CA ASN A 2 0.10 9.23 20.00
C ASN A 2 0.47 8.52 18.70
N LEU A 3 -0.19 8.88 17.59
CA LEU A 3 0.02 8.23 16.29
C LEU A 3 1.47 8.37 15.79
N ILE A 4 2.19 9.42 16.24
CA ILE A 4 3.58 9.70 15.86
C ILE A 4 4.53 8.59 16.35
N GLU A 5 4.26 7.99 17.50
CA GLU A 5 5.10 6.92 18.09
C GLU A 5 5.00 5.59 17.33
N HIS A 6 4.01 5.44 16.46
CA HIS A 6 3.78 4.23 15.66
C HIS A 6 4.04 4.43 14.16
N MET A 7 4.35 5.65 13.72
CA MET A 7 4.79 5.88 12.35
C MET A 7 6.24 5.42 12.20
N GLN A 8 6.48 4.40 11.38
CA GLN A 8 7.80 4.17 10.81
C GLN A 8 8.18 5.46 10.03
N PRO A 9 9.32 6.09 10.30
CA PRO A 9 9.69 7.31 9.59
C PRO A 9 9.88 6.98 8.10
N LEU A 10 9.03 7.55 7.26
CA LEU A 10 9.24 7.56 5.82
C LEU A 10 10.27 8.65 5.48
N PRO A 11 11.11 8.45 4.46
CA PRO A 11 12.00 9.51 3.97
C PRO A 11 11.20 10.77 3.59
N THR A 12 11.75 11.95 3.92
CA THR A 12 11.08 13.24 3.65
C THR A 12 10.75 13.42 2.17
N GLU A 13 11.63 12.95 1.28
CA GLU A 13 11.45 13.02 -0.17
C GLU A 13 10.23 12.21 -0.62
N LEU A 14 10.02 11.02 -0.02
CA LEU A 14 8.85 10.20 -0.28
C LEU A 14 7.58 10.89 0.23
N LEU A 15 7.62 11.48 1.43
CA LEU A 15 6.49 12.23 1.98
C LEU A 15 6.12 13.43 1.10
N LEU A 16 7.11 14.15 0.55
CA LEU A 16 6.87 15.24 -0.39
C LEU A 16 6.22 14.74 -1.68
N ALA A 17 6.77 13.69 -2.29
CA ALA A 17 6.24 13.13 -3.53
C ALA A 17 4.79 12.62 -3.36
N MET A 18 4.47 12.04 -2.20
CA MET A 18 3.10 11.69 -1.82
C MET A 18 2.18 12.91 -1.73
N ALA A 19 2.62 13.96 -1.05
CA ALA A 19 1.83 15.18 -0.85
C ALA A 19 1.58 15.94 -2.17
N LEU A 20 2.51 15.85 -3.11
CA LEU A 20 2.41 16.45 -4.44
C LEU A 20 1.63 15.59 -5.44
N GLY A 21 1.27 14.36 -5.08
CA GLY A 21 0.60 13.42 -5.99
C GLY A 21 1.52 12.85 -7.06
N GLU A 22 2.84 12.93 -6.88
CA GLU A 22 3.85 12.37 -7.77
C GLU A 22 3.98 10.85 -7.63
N VAL A 23 3.41 10.28 -6.56
CA VAL A 23 3.39 8.84 -6.29
C VAL A 23 1.95 8.38 -6.16
N ASP A 24 1.57 7.38 -6.96
CA ASP A 24 0.34 6.63 -6.76
C ASP A 24 0.49 5.70 -5.55
N MET A 25 0.11 6.22 -4.39
CA MET A 25 0.14 5.47 -3.13
C MET A 25 -0.84 4.30 -3.10
N GLU A 26 -1.91 4.36 -3.89
CA GLU A 26 -2.89 3.29 -3.97
C GLU A 26 -2.28 2.08 -4.69
N ALA A 27 -1.62 2.32 -5.83
CA ALA A 27 -0.88 1.30 -6.57
C ALA A 27 0.27 0.71 -5.75
N VAL A 28 1.02 1.54 -5.02
CA VAL A 28 2.10 1.07 -4.12
C VAL A 28 1.53 0.18 -3.01
N ALA A 29 0.46 0.62 -2.34
CA ALA A 29 -0.19 -0.15 -1.29
C ALA A 29 -0.72 -1.49 -1.84
N ALA A 30 -1.41 -1.46 -2.99
CA ALA A 30 -1.94 -2.66 -3.63
C ALA A 30 -0.86 -3.69 -3.94
N ARG A 31 0.27 -3.24 -4.49
CA ARG A 31 1.41 -4.11 -4.77
C ARG A 31 1.98 -4.74 -3.50
N VAL A 32 2.13 -3.96 -2.43
CA VAL A 32 2.65 -4.45 -1.14
C VAL A 32 1.69 -5.48 -0.53
N MET A 33 0.38 -5.21 -0.55
CA MET A 33 -0.63 -6.11 0.02
C MET A 33 -0.73 -7.41 -0.78
N MET A 34 -0.74 -7.32 -2.11
CA MET A 34 -0.68 -8.47 -3.01
C MET A 34 0.54 -9.36 -2.72
N GLN A 35 1.74 -8.76 -2.63
CA GLN A 35 2.98 -9.50 -2.36
C GLN A 35 3.00 -10.16 -0.99
N ARG A 36 2.19 -9.66 -0.04
CA ARG A 36 2.02 -10.25 1.30
C ARG A 36 0.88 -11.26 1.37
N GLY A 37 0.13 -11.45 0.27
CA GLY A 37 -1.03 -12.35 0.23
C GLY A 37 -2.20 -11.85 1.07
N LEU A 38 -2.34 -10.53 1.25
CA LEU A 38 -3.38 -9.92 2.07
C LEU A 38 -4.55 -9.43 1.20
N ASP A 39 -5.78 -9.46 1.72
CA ASP A 39 -6.96 -8.84 1.11
C ASP A 39 -7.09 -7.35 1.48
N LYS A 40 -8.13 -6.68 0.96
CA LYS A 40 -8.43 -5.27 1.25
C LYS A 40 -8.80 -4.99 2.71
N GLN A 41 -9.05 -6.02 3.51
CA GLN A 41 -9.29 -5.94 4.95
C GLN A 41 -8.04 -6.30 5.77
N GLY A 42 -6.90 -6.58 5.11
CA GLY A 42 -5.65 -6.97 5.75
C GLY A 42 -5.61 -8.42 6.24
N ARG A 43 -6.55 -9.28 5.81
CA ARG A 43 -6.55 -10.70 6.15
C ARG A 43 -5.69 -11.46 5.16
N TRP A 44 -4.96 -12.47 5.64
CA TRP A 44 -4.22 -13.36 4.75
C TRP A 44 -5.17 -14.27 3.97
N VAL A 45 -5.08 -14.22 2.65
CA VAL A 45 -5.93 -14.97 1.69
C VAL A 45 -5.13 -15.81 0.69
N GLY A 46 -3.80 -15.75 0.77
CA GLY A 46 -2.88 -16.41 -0.18
C GLY A 46 -2.61 -15.56 -1.43
N PHE A 47 -1.48 -15.82 -2.09
CA PHE A 47 -0.97 -14.96 -3.17
C PHE A 47 -1.88 -14.88 -4.40
N GLU A 48 -2.45 -16.01 -4.84
CA GLU A 48 -3.29 -16.05 -6.05
C GLU A 48 -4.57 -15.23 -5.88
N ARG A 49 -5.23 -15.37 -4.72
CA ARG A 49 -6.44 -14.62 -4.41
C ARG A 49 -6.13 -13.15 -4.20
N ALA A 50 -5.06 -12.82 -3.49
CA ALA A 50 -4.63 -11.44 -3.32
C ALA A 50 -4.32 -10.79 -4.69
N ALA A 51 -3.63 -11.49 -5.60
CA ALA A 51 -3.36 -10.97 -6.94
C ALA A 51 -4.63 -10.60 -7.71
N LYS A 52 -5.69 -11.43 -7.62
CA LYS A 52 -7.00 -11.14 -8.25
C LYS A 52 -7.68 -9.94 -7.60
N GLU A 53 -7.65 -9.82 -6.27
CA GLU A 53 -8.35 -8.75 -5.56
C GLU A 53 -7.67 -7.37 -5.69
N TRP A 54 -6.36 -7.35 -5.93
CA TRP A 54 -5.56 -6.12 -6.10
C TRP A 54 -5.30 -5.75 -7.57
N GLN A 55 -5.73 -6.59 -8.53
CA GLN A 55 -5.49 -6.40 -9.97
C GLN A 55 -6.06 -5.08 -10.50
N ASP A 56 -7.18 -4.62 -9.93
CA ASP A 56 -7.93 -3.45 -10.40
C ASP A 56 -7.42 -2.11 -9.84
N ILE A 57 -6.53 -2.14 -8.84
CA ILE A 57 -6.04 -0.94 -8.16
C ILE A 57 -4.74 -0.41 -8.83
N GLY A 58 -4.10 -1.21 -9.69
CA GLY A 58 -2.93 -0.81 -10.47
C GLY A 58 -3.26 -0.32 -11.89
N GLY A 59 -4.35 0.42 -12.07
CA GLY A 59 -4.85 0.84 -13.38
C GLY A 59 -4.09 2.00 -14.03
N ALA A 60 -3.43 1.67 -15.15
CA ALA A 60 -2.75 2.49 -16.18
C ALA A 60 -1.27 2.85 -15.94
#